data_AF-A0A7C7UFS6-F1
#
_entry.id   AF-A0A7C7UFS6-F1
#
_cell.length_a   1.000
_cell.length_b   1.000
_cell.length_c   1.000
_cell.angle_alpha   90.00
_cell.angle_beta   90.00
_cell.angle_gamma   90.00
#
_symmetry.space_group_name_H-M   'P 1'
#
loop_
_entity.id
_entity.type
_entity.pdbx_description
1 polymer ?
#
loop_
_entity_poly.entity_id
_entity_poly.type
_entity_poly.pdbx_seq_one_letter_code
_entity_poly.pdbx_strand_id
1 'polypeptide(L)'
;MERTTMEWNGSWRFWQRAESRGSAGARSNVRQGDPTSLKDWEERLIELGVSESWASRLAEELMSAQRKLGSGSASALILGATLTLGAQAEQQASVDRNLREVKEVERLLGAFSGELEKLDEVLEVLAAYAQRMRTKPTKTERRVLH
;
A
#
# COMPACT_ATOMS: atom_id res chain seq x y z
N MET A 1 -17.82 -13.04 12.35
CA MET A 1 -16.38 -12.69 12.40
C MET A 1 -16.26 -11.23 11.98
N GLU A 2 -16.11 -10.38 12.98
CA GLU A 2 -16.14 -8.93 12.87
C GLU A 2 -14.91 -8.43 12.12
N ARG A 3 -15.13 -7.68 11.04
CA ARG A 3 -14.07 -6.99 10.30
C ARG A 3 -13.75 -5.71 11.05
N THR A 4 -12.69 -5.72 11.85
CA THR A 4 -12.09 -4.50 12.40
C THR A 4 -11.40 -3.74 11.26
N THR A 5 -12.17 -2.96 10.52
CA THR A 5 -11.65 -1.92 9.63
C THR A 5 -11.07 -0.81 10.52
N MET A 6 -9.75 -0.76 10.65
CA MET A 6 -9.06 0.48 11.02
C MET A 6 -9.22 1.46 9.86
N GLU A 7 -10.35 2.15 9.86
CA GLU A 7 -10.60 3.27 8.95
C GLU A 7 -9.65 4.41 9.29
N TRP A 8 -8.59 4.56 8.49
CA TRP A 8 -7.82 5.80 8.38
C TRP A 8 -8.61 6.87 7.60
N ASN A 9 -9.86 7.12 8.00
CA ASN A 9 -10.75 8.12 7.40
C ASN A 9 -10.63 9.51 8.07
N GLY A 10 -9.56 9.73 8.87
CA GLY A 10 -9.40 10.91 9.72
C GLY A 10 -8.39 11.96 9.24
N SER A 11 -7.42 11.61 8.39
CA SER A 11 -6.22 12.46 8.15
C SER A 11 -6.52 13.69 7.27
N TRP A 12 -7.23 13.51 6.15
CA TRP A 12 -7.51 14.61 5.22
C TRP A 12 -8.59 15.60 5.75
N ARG A 13 -9.57 15.10 6.51
CA ARG A 13 -10.62 15.94 7.11
C ARG A 13 -10.13 16.81 8.27
N PHE A 14 -9.00 16.45 8.90
CA PHE A 14 -8.39 17.28 9.95
C PHE A 14 -7.83 18.58 9.35
N TRP A 15 -7.17 18.50 8.19
CA TRP A 15 -6.64 19.67 7.48
C TRP A 15 -7.74 20.48 6.77
N GLN A 16 -8.73 19.83 6.17
CA GLN A 16 -9.80 20.52 5.43
C GLN A 16 -10.84 21.22 6.33
N ARG A 17 -11.00 20.79 7.60
CA ARG A 17 -11.88 21.46 8.58
C ARG A 17 -11.27 22.72 9.18
N ALA A 18 -9.95 22.92 9.06
CA ALA A 18 -9.28 24.14 9.47
C ALA A 18 -9.56 25.32 8.53
N GLU A 19 -9.83 25.07 7.24
CA GLU A 19 -10.15 26.13 6.26
C GLU A 19 -11.61 26.56 6.26
N SER A 20 -12.55 25.72 6.74
CA SER A 20 -14.00 25.97 6.57
C SER A 20 -14.76 26.31 7.86
N ARG A 21 -14.10 26.40 9.03
CA ARG A 21 -14.73 26.80 10.30
C ARG A 21 -13.76 27.62 11.15
N GLY A 22 -13.67 28.93 10.90
CA GLY A 22 -12.69 29.74 11.64
C GLY A 22 -12.70 31.25 11.48
N SER A 23 -13.84 31.88 11.22
CA SER A 23 -14.04 33.33 11.44
C SER A 23 -14.09 33.72 12.94
N ALA A 24 -13.64 32.86 13.85
CA ALA A 24 -13.54 33.20 15.27
C ALA A 24 -12.58 32.25 16.02
N GLY A 25 -11.44 32.78 16.45
CA GLY A 25 -10.97 32.54 17.83
C GLY A 25 -10.16 31.30 18.17
N ALA A 26 -9.56 30.56 17.23
CA ALA A 26 -8.57 29.53 17.56
C ALA A 26 -7.20 29.89 16.95
N ARG A 27 -6.49 30.80 17.63
CA ARG A 27 -5.05 31.01 17.39
C ARG A 27 -4.34 29.72 17.80
N SER A 28 -3.98 28.88 16.83
CA SER A 28 -2.84 27.99 17.04
C SER A 28 -1.65 28.90 17.28
N ASN A 29 -1.03 28.78 18.45
CA ASN A 29 0.22 29.42 18.79
C ASN A 29 1.33 28.77 17.95
N VAL A 30 1.30 28.93 16.61
CA VAL A 30 2.48 28.72 15.80
C VAL A 30 3.46 29.78 16.30
N ARG A 31 4.44 29.36 17.10
CA ARG A 31 5.52 30.23 17.59
C ARG A 31 6.05 31.01 16.39
N GLN A 32 5.69 32.29 16.27
CA GLN A 32 5.91 33.11 15.08
C GLN A 32 7.39 33.44 14.81
N GLY A 33 8.30 33.01 15.70
CA GLY A 33 9.74 33.13 15.50
C GLY A 33 10.35 31.89 14.89
N ASP A 34 11.49 32.07 14.24
CA ASP A 34 12.33 30.96 13.84
C ASP A 34 12.73 30.09 15.05
N PRO A 35 12.68 28.76 14.95
CA PRO A 35 13.24 27.86 15.95
C PRO A 35 14.73 28.15 16.18
N THR A 36 15.09 28.35 17.44
CA THR A 36 16.43 28.79 17.85
C THR A 36 17.36 27.66 18.25
N SER A 37 16.79 26.51 18.63
CA SER A 37 17.53 25.32 19.04
C SER A 37 17.07 24.10 18.23
N LEU A 38 17.93 23.09 18.16
CA LEU A 38 17.62 21.81 17.51
C LEU A 38 16.37 21.16 18.14
N LYS A 39 16.22 21.27 19.46
CA LYS A 39 15.03 20.79 20.17
C LYS A 39 13.75 21.53 19.74
N ASP A 40 13.82 22.84 19.53
CA ASP A 40 12.66 23.60 19.02
C ASP A 40 12.25 23.16 17.60
N TRP A 41 13.22 22.75 16.78
CA TRP A 41 12.97 22.19 15.45
C TRP A 41 12.27 20.82 15.55
N GLU A 42 12.79 19.93 16.38
CA GLU A 42 12.21 18.60 16.62
C GLU A 42 10.78 18.71 17.14
N GLU A 43 10.55 19.51 18.19
CA GLU A 43 9.22 19.70 18.78
C GLU A 43 8.21 20.19 17.74
N ARG A 44 8.58 21.17 16.90
CA ARG A 44 7.69 21.68 15.84
C ARG A 44 7.39 20.65 14.76
N LEU A 45 8.37 19.83 14.39
CA LEU A 45 8.16 18.75 13.40
C LEU A 45 7.23 17.67 13.99
N ILE A 46 7.41 17.32 15.26
CA ILE A 46 6.57 16.35 15.97
C ILE A 46 5.14 16.86 16.15
N GLU A 47 4.96 18.14 16.51
CA GLU A 47 3.65 18.80 16.59
C GLU A 47 2.89 18.73 15.25
N LEU A 48 3.60 18.74 14.13
CA LEU A 48 3.05 18.62 12.78
C LEU A 48 2.90 17.17 12.31
N GLY A 49 3.14 16.19 13.18
CA GLY A 49 2.90 14.77 12.93
C GLY A 49 4.09 14.00 12.34
N VAL A 50 5.29 14.59 12.29
CA VAL A 50 6.51 13.85 11.95
C VAL A 50 6.89 12.95 13.12
N SER A 51 7.19 11.68 12.86
CA SER A 51 7.64 10.76 13.91
C SER A 51 8.96 11.23 14.53
N GLU A 52 9.14 11.01 15.84
CA GLU A 52 10.32 11.43 16.60
C GLU A 52 11.66 11.04 15.95
N SER A 53 11.78 9.82 15.43
CA SER A 53 12.98 9.33 14.76
C SER A 53 13.35 10.11 13.48
N TRP A 54 12.35 10.64 12.78
CA TRP A 54 12.53 11.46 11.59
C TRP A 54 12.66 12.93 11.94
N ALA A 55 12.00 13.39 13.00
CA ALA A 55 12.09 14.77 13.47
C ALA A 55 13.53 15.13 13.83
N SER A 56 14.25 14.27 14.56
CA SER A 56 15.67 14.50 14.89
C SER A 56 16.56 14.60 13.64
N ARG A 57 16.37 13.71 12.68
CA ARG A 57 17.16 13.72 11.43
C ARG A 57 16.88 14.96 10.57
N LEU A 58 15.61 15.35 10.48
CA LEU A 58 15.20 16.51 9.70
C LEU A 58 15.55 17.83 10.40
N ALA A 59 15.52 17.89 11.72
CA ALA A 59 15.87 19.09 12.47
C ALA A 59 17.29 19.57 12.16
N GLU A 60 18.26 18.66 12.10
CA GLU A 60 19.65 18.99 11.74
C GLU A 60 19.76 19.57 10.32
N GLU A 61 19.14 18.90 9.36
CA GLU A 61 19.18 19.29 7.94
C GLU A 61 18.44 20.62 7.68
N LEU A 62 17.25 20.80 8.27
CA LEU A 62 16.47 22.01 8.12
C LEU A 62 17.11 23.21 8.83
N MET A 63 17.74 23.00 9.98
CA MET A 63 18.52 24.05 10.64
C MET A 63 19.72 24.47 9.78
N SER A 64 20.41 23.51 9.15
CA SER A 64 21.49 23.78 8.20
C SER A 64 20.97 24.55 6.97
N ALA A 65 19.81 24.17 6.43
CA ALA A 65 19.18 24.85 5.30
C ALA A 65 18.76 26.29 5.65
N GLN A 66 18.18 26.50 6.84
CA GLN A 66 17.80 27.82 7.33
C GLN A 66 19.02 28.75 7.43
N ARG A 67 20.17 28.26 7.92
CA ARG A 67 21.41 29.06 7.98
C ARG A 67 21.88 29.53 6.61
N LYS A 68 21.63 28.74 5.56
CA LYS A 68 21.96 29.10 4.17
C LYS A 68 20.95 30.08 3.57
N LEU A 69 19.68 29.91 3.89
CA LEU A 69 18.57 30.69 3.32
C LEU A 69 18.28 31.99 4.09
N GLY A 70 18.76 32.10 5.33
CA GLY A 70 18.54 33.24 6.21
C GLY A 70 17.30 33.09 7.10
N SER A 71 17.17 34.04 8.03
CA SER A 71 16.04 34.09 8.97
C SER A 71 14.70 34.29 8.24
N GLY A 72 13.62 33.73 8.80
CA GLY A 72 12.28 33.74 8.23
C GLY A 72 12.00 32.58 7.28
N SER A 73 13.02 31.80 6.91
CA SER A 73 12.85 30.62 6.06
C SER A 73 12.36 29.37 6.81
N ALA A 74 12.45 29.36 8.14
CA ALA A 74 12.21 28.14 8.92
C ALA A 74 10.77 27.61 8.81
N SER A 75 9.78 28.49 8.86
CA SER A 75 8.38 28.08 8.70
C SER A 75 8.11 27.43 7.34
N ALA A 76 8.71 27.97 6.27
CA ALA A 76 8.57 27.40 4.93
C ALA A 76 9.29 26.05 4.81
N LEU A 77 10.47 25.92 5.43
CA LEU A 77 11.23 24.67 5.48
C LEU A 77 10.49 23.56 6.24
N ILE A 78 9.94 23.88 7.41
CA ILE A 78 9.13 22.96 8.21
C ILE A 78 7.90 22.53 7.42
N LEU A 79 7.14 23.49 6.88
CA LEU A 79 5.93 23.21 6.11
C LEU A 79 6.24 22.37 4.87
N GLY A 80 7.29 22.73 4.12
CA GLY A 80 7.74 21.95 2.95
C GLY A 80 8.09 20.52 3.32
N ALA A 81 8.91 20.31 4.35
CA ALA A 81 9.29 18.98 4.82
C ALA A 81 8.08 18.13 5.22
N THR A 82 7.13 18.71 5.97
CA THR A 82 5.91 18.01 6.40
C THR A 82 5.01 17.62 5.23
N LEU A 83 4.85 18.51 4.24
CA LEU A 83 4.06 18.23 3.03
C LEU A 83 4.69 17.13 2.18
N THR A 84 6.00 17.17 1.98
CA THR A 84 6.72 16.13 1.22
C THR A 84 6.63 14.77 1.90
N LEU A 85 6.80 14.70 3.21
CA LEU A 85 6.62 13.46 3.97
C LEU A 85 5.19 12.93 3.88
N GLY A 86 4.19 13.81 3.98
CA GLY A 86 2.78 13.44 3.83
C GLY A 86 2.50 12.85 2.44
N ALA A 87 2.97 13.51 1.38
CA ALA A 87 2.82 13.03 0.00
C ALA A 87 3.53 11.67 -0.21
N GLN A 88 4.73 11.50 0.36
CA GLN A 88 5.47 10.24 0.28
C GLN A 88 4.72 9.09 0.97
N ALA A 89 4.16 9.34 2.16
CA ALA A 89 3.41 8.34 2.90
C ALA A 89 2.16 7.88 2.12
N GLU A 90 1.46 8.78 1.45
CA GLU A 90 0.31 8.45 0.61
C GLU A 90 0.71 7.59 -0.60
N GLN A 91 1.80 7.96 -1.28
CA GLN A 91 2.34 7.17 -2.39
C GLN A 91 2.74 5.77 -1.94
N GLN A 92 3.41 5.64 -0.79
CA GLN A 92 3.78 4.34 -0.24
C GLN A 92 2.55 3.49 0.08
N ALA A 93 1.52 4.08 0.69
CA ALA A 93 0.26 3.37 0.97
C ALA A 93 -0.47 2.92 -0.30
N SER A 94 -0.34 3.66 -1.40
CA SER A 94 -0.83 3.26 -2.72
C SER A 94 -0.07 2.04 -3.26
N VAL A 95 1.26 2.08 -3.22
CA VAL A 95 2.12 0.97 -3.64
C VAL A 95 1.84 -0.29 -2.82
N ASP A 96 1.71 -0.18 -1.50
CA ASP A 96 1.44 -1.32 -0.61
C ASP A 96 0.06 -1.95 -0.86
N ARG A 97 -0.92 -1.19 -1.35
CA ARG A 97 -2.22 -1.72 -1.78
C ARG A 97 -2.09 -2.45 -3.10
N ASN A 98 -1.45 -1.85 -4.09
CA ASN A 98 -1.23 -2.46 -5.40
C ASN A 98 -0.44 -3.78 -5.28
N LEU A 99 0.58 -3.83 -4.42
CA LEU A 99 1.33 -5.06 -4.17
C LEU A 99 0.47 -6.17 -3.54
N ARG A 100 -0.51 -5.83 -2.71
CA ARG A 100 -1.47 -6.81 -2.18
C ARG A 100 -2.41 -7.32 -3.27
N GLU A 101 -2.87 -6.44 -4.15
CA GLU A 101 -3.70 -6.81 -5.29
C GLU A 101 -2.96 -7.72 -6.27
N VAL A 102 -1.70 -7.41 -6.60
CA VAL A 102 -0.84 -8.26 -7.44
C VAL A 102 -0.68 -9.64 -6.83
N LYS A 103 -0.40 -9.73 -5.51
CA LYS A 103 -0.29 -11.03 -4.82
C LYS A 103 -1.59 -11.84 -4.87
N GLU A 104 -2.73 -11.17 -4.81
CA GLU A 104 -4.03 -11.85 -4.94
C GLU A 104 -4.28 -12.35 -6.37
N VAL A 105 -3.88 -11.59 -7.39
CA VAL A 105 -3.92 -12.03 -8.78
C VAL A 105 -3.01 -13.23 -8.99
N GLU A 106 -1.78 -13.21 -8.46
CA GLU A 106 -0.85 -14.35 -8.50
C GLU A 106 -1.46 -15.59 -7.84
N ARG A 107 -2.11 -15.43 -6.69
CA ARG A 107 -2.79 -16.52 -5.99
C ARG A 107 -3.92 -17.13 -6.83
N LEU A 108 -4.73 -16.30 -7.50
CA LEU A 108 -5.81 -16.75 -8.37
C LEU A 108 -5.27 -17.46 -9.61
N LEU A 109 -4.24 -16.91 -10.26
CA LEU A 109 -3.58 -17.54 -11.41
C LEU A 109 -2.96 -18.89 -11.04
N GLY A 110 -2.36 -19.00 -9.86
CA GLY A 110 -1.87 -20.28 -9.34
C GLY A 110 -2.99 -21.31 -9.17
N ALA A 111 -4.15 -20.92 -8.66
CA ALA A 111 -5.31 -21.79 -8.55
C ALA A 111 -5.83 -22.23 -9.93
N PHE A 112 -5.95 -21.31 -10.88
CA PHE A 112 -6.33 -21.63 -12.26
C PHE A 112 -5.35 -22.57 -12.93
N SER A 113 -4.04 -22.38 -12.73
CA SER A 113 -3.02 -23.29 -13.26
C SER A 113 -3.23 -24.72 -12.75
N GLY A 114 -3.52 -24.89 -11.45
CA GLY A 114 -3.80 -26.21 -10.89
C GLY A 114 -5.13 -26.82 -11.38
N GLU A 115 -6.11 -26.00 -11.73
CA GLU A 115 -7.34 -26.49 -12.38
C GLU A 115 -7.10 -26.92 -13.84
N LEU A 116 -6.25 -26.18 -14.57
CA LEU A 116 -5.85 -26.56 -15.94
C LEU A 116 -5.06 -27.87 -15.96
N GLU A 117 -4.17 -28.08 -14.99
CA GLU A 117 -3.45 -29.36 -14.84
C GLU A 117 -4.41 -30.53 -14.64
N LYS A 118 -5.43 -30.38 -13.78
CA LYS A 118 -6.48 -31.39 -13.61
C LYS A 118 -7.28 -31.64 -14.88
N LEU A 119 -7.56 -30.60 -15.66
CA LEU A 119 -8.24 -30.77 -16.95
C LEU A 119 -7.38 -31.56 -17.93
N ASP A 120 -6.07 -31.35 -17.95
CA ASP A 120 -5.14 -32.11 -18.78
C ASP A 120 -5.14 -33.60 -18.41
N GLU A 121 -5.06 -33.93 -17.11
CA GLU A 121 -5.17 -35.32 -16.62
C GLU A 121 -6.48 -35.99 -17.08
N VAL A 122 -7.62 -35.29 -16.98
CA VAL A 122 -8.92 -35.81 -17.41
C VAL A 122 -8.94 -36.06 -18.92
N LEU A 123 -8.36 -35.15 -19.72
CA LEU A 123 -8.27 -35.33 -21.16
C LEU A 123 -7.40 -36.53 -21.54
N GLU A 124 -6.30 -36.77 -20.83
CA GLU A 124 -5.45 -37.95 -21.04
C GLU A 124 -6.21 -39.26 -20.77
N VAL A 125 -6.96 -39.32 -19.66
CA VAL A 125 -7.81 -40.48 -19.32
C VAL A 125 -8.88 -40.72 -20.39
N LEU A 126 -9.54 -39.66 -20.87
CA LEU A 126 -10.53 -39.75 -21.94
C LEU A 126 -9.91 -40.22 -23.26
N ALA A 127 -8.72 -39.75 -23.61
CA ALA A 127 -8.00 -40.20 -24.79
C ALA A 127 -7.64 -41.69 -24.69
N ALA A 128 -7.16 -42.14 -23.53
CA ALA A 128 -6.87 -43.55 -23.28
C ALA A 128 -8.13 -44.42 -23.38
N TYR A 129 -9.27 -43.95 -22.83
CA TYR A 129 -10.55 -44.64 -22.94
C TYR A 129 -11.03 -44.75 -24.39
N ALA A 130 -10.96 -43.65 -25.16
CA ALA A 130 -11.32 -43.63 -26.57
C ALA A 130 -10.44 -44.59 -27.39
N GLN A 131 -9.14 -44.63 -27.11
CA GLN A 131 -8.21 -45.56 -27.75
C GLN A 131 -8.54 -47.02 -27.43
N ARG A 132 -8.87 -47.33 -26.17
CA ARG A 132 -9.31 -48.66 -25.75
C ARG A 132 -10.62 -49.09 -26.41
N MET A 133 -11.56 -48.17 -26.60
CA MET A 133 -12.79 -48.42 -27.35
C MET A 133 -12.50 -48.74 -28.81
N ARG A 134 -11.54 -48.04 -29.43
CA ARG A 134 -11.13 -48.24 -30.83
C ARG A 134 -10.37 -49.55 -31.05
N THR A 135 -9.62 -50.03 -30.06
CA THR A 135 -8.79 -51.24 -30.16
C THR A 135 -9.49 -52.51 -29.65
N LYS A 136 -10.73 -52.44 -29.15
CA LYS A 136 -11.52 -53.64 -28.83
C LYS A 136 -11.73 -54.48 -30.10
N PRO A 137 -11.19 -55.71 -30.19
CA PRO A 137 -11.52 -56.59 -31.30
C PRO A 137 -13.00 -56.97 -31.19
N THR A 138 -13.73 -56.82 -32.29
CA THR A 138 -15.02 -57.49 -32.49
C THR A 138 -14.77 -58.97 -32.30
N LYS A 139 -15.15 -59.49 -31.13
CA LYS A 139 -15.03 -60.90 -30.80
C LYS A 139 -16.05 -61.64 -31.66
N THR A 140 -15.66 -61.98 -32.88
CA THR A 140 -16.41 -62.90 -33.74
C THR A 140 -16.44 -64.22 -33.01
N GLU A 141 -17.55 -64.52 -32.34
CA GLU A 141 -17.84 -65.86 -31.83
C GLU A 141 -17.98 -66.80 -33.03
N ARG A 142 -16.87 -67.37 -33.49
CA ARG A 142 -16.92 -68.62 -34.26
C ARG A 142 -17.20 -69.75 -33.26
N ARG A 143 -18.48 -69.92 -32.91
CA ARG A 143 -18.97 -71.19 -32.36
C ARG A 143 -18.92 -72.21 -33.49
N VAL A 144 -17.87 -73.03 -33.51
CA VAL A 144 -17.87 -74.27 -34.27
C VAL A 144 -18.59 -75.29 -33.39
N LEU A 145 -19.81 -75.66 -33.77
CA LEU A 145 -20.51 -76.81 -33.21
C LEU A 145 -19.83 -78.07 -33.77
N HIS A 146 -19.24 -78.87 -32.88
CA HIS A 146 -18.85 -80.25 -33.14
C HIS A 146 -19.96 -81.19 -32.67
#